data_AF-A0A355DP80-F1
#
_entry.id   AF-A0A355DP80-F1
#
_cell.length_a   1.000
_cell.length_b   1.000
_cell.length_c   1.000
_cell.angle_alpha   90.00
_cell.angle_beta   90.00
_cell.angle_gamma   90.00
#
_symmetry.space_group_name_H-M   'P 1'
#
loop_
_entity.id
_entity.type
_entity.pdbx_description
1 polymer ?
#
loop_
_entity_poly.entity_id
_entity_poly.type
_entity_poly.pdbx_seq_one_letter_code
_entity_poly.pdbx_strand_id
1 'polypeptide(L)' 'MTNRDAIANLKTAMLAVQTVGEIHALIVDYTYEEIEQAYNQLPPQQQTKLKAICDRDTHPILDFGFWILDWGRRT' A
#
# COMPACT_ATOMS: atom_id res chain seq x y z
N MET A 1 20.86 -4.32 4.10
CA MET A 1 19.87 -3.23 4.15
C MET A 1 19.10 -3.41 5.45
N THR A 2 19.02 -2.39 6.31
CA THR A 2 18.30 -2.55 7.57
C THR A 2 16.80 -2.40 7.32
N ASN A 3 15.95 -3.01 8.15
CA ASN A 3 14.49 -2.89 8.04
C ASN A 3 14.06 -1.39 8.00
N ARG A 4 14.75 -0.53 8.76
CA ARG A 4 14.52 0.92 8.74
C ARG A 4 14.73 1.57 7.36
N ASP A 5 15.75 1.15 6.61
CA ASP A 5 16.04 1.67 5.27
C ASP A 5 15.01 1.19 4.25
N ALA A 6 14.54 -0.06 4.38
CA ALA A 6 13.48 -0.62 3.55
C ALA A 6 12.17 0.16 3.73
N ILE A 7 11.76 0.43 4.97
CA ILE A 7 10.55 1.22 5.27
C ILE A 7 10.65 2.65 4.74
N ALA A 8 11.82 3.30 4.86
CA ALA A 8 12.02 4.66 4.35
C ALA A 8 11.90 4.73 2.82
N ASN A 9 12.47 3.75 2.12
CA ASN A 9 12.38 3.65 0.67
C ASN A 9 10.95 3.34 0.22
N LEU A 10 10.27 2.41 0.91
CA LEU A 10 8.89 2.05 0.63
C LEU A 10 7.96 3.25 0.77
N LYS A 11 8.09 4.05 1.83
CA LYS A 11 7.33 5.30 1.98
C LYS A 11 7.53 6.26 0.82
N THR A 12 8.79 6.43 0.39
CA THR A 12 9.12 7.33 -0.72
C THR A 12 8.44 6.83 -2.00
N ALA A 13 8.46 5.52 -2.23
CA ALA A 13 7.77 4.92 -3.36
C ALA A 13 6.24 5.09 -3.27
N MET A 14 5.63 4.82 -2.10
CA MET A 14 4.19 5.03 -1.87
C MET A 14 3.75 6.49 -2.00
N LEU A 15 4.64 7.44 -1.75
CA LEU A 15 4.39 8.86 -2.00
C LEU A 15 4.34 9.18 -3.51
N ALA A 16 5.19 8.50 -4.28
CA ALA A 16 5.35 8.69 -5.72
C ALA A 16 4.30 7.94 -6.57
N VAL A 17 3.65 6.91 -6.01
CA VAL A 17 2.63 6.09 -6.70
C VAL A 17 1.52 6.95 -7.33
N GLN A 18 1.15 6.59 -8.55
CA GLN A 18 0.05 7.18 -9.31
C GLN A 18 -0.91 6.15 -9.90
N THR A 19 -0.49 4.88 -10.00
CA THR A 19 -1.25 3.82 -10.65
C THR A 19 -1.32 2.54 -9.81
N VAL A 20 -2.33 1.71 -10.06
CA VAL A 20 -2.44 0.39 -9.40
C VAL A 20 -1.28 -0.54 -9.76
N GLY A 21 -0.74 -0.44 -10.98
CA GLY A 21 0.44 -1.22 -11.38
C GLY A 21 1.69 -0.93 -10.55
N GLU A 22 1.88 0.32 -10.12
CA GLU A 22 2.99 0.69 -9.23
C GLU A 22 2.75 0.19 -7.80
N ILE A 23 1.50 0.21 -7.33
CA ILE A 23 1.14 -0.39 -6.03
C ILE A 23 1.44 -1.89 -6.04
N HIS A 24 1.15 -2.58 -7.15
CA HIS A 24 1.48 -3.99 -7.33
C HIS A 24 2.96 -4.28 -7.24
N ALA A 25 3.80 -3.46 -7.90
CA ALA A 25 5.24 -3.63 -7.82
C ALA A 25 5.72 -3.57 -6.36
N LEU A 26 5.17 -2.64 -5.57
CA LEU A 26 5.48 -2.56 -4.14
C LEU A 26 5.03 -3.79 -3.34
N ILE A 27 3.90 -4.40 -3.68
CA ILE A 27 3.42 -5.62 -3.02
C ILE A 27 4.29 -6.84 -3.35
N VAL A 28 4.87 -6.88 -4.56
CA VAL A 28 5.79 -7.94 -4.96
C VAL A 28 7.16 -7.78 -4.29
N ASP A 29 7.61 -6.54 -4.12
CA ASP A 29 8.95 -6.22 -3.65
C ASP A 29 9.07 -6.13 -2.12
N TYR A 30 7.96 -5.97 -1.39
CA TYR A 30 7.95 -5.78 0.07
C TYR A 30 6.96 -6.71 0.77
N THR A 31 7.25 -7.01 2.04
CA THR A 31 6.36 -7.82 2.87
C THR A 31 5.11 -7.05 3.29
N TYR A 32 4.08 -7.79 3.71
CA TYR A 32 2.86 -7.21 4.29
C TYR A 32 3.18 -6.23 5.43
N GLU A 33 4.01 -6.68 6.38
CA GLU A 33 4.34 -5.91 7.59
C GLU A 33 5.03 -4.60 7.24
N GLU A 34 5.91 -4.62 6.23
CA GLU A 34 6.60 -3.41 5.76
C GLU A 34 5.63 -2.43 5.10
N ILE A 35 4.69 -2.92 4.29
CA ILE A 35 3.67 -2.11 3.62
C ILE A 35 2.71 -1.50 4.62
N GLU A 36 2.21 -2.28 5.57
CA GLU A 36 1.32 -1.81 6.63
C GLU A 36 2.02 -0.74 7.48
N GLN A 37 3.26 -1.00 7.88
CA GLN A 37 4.04 -0.05 8.68
C GLN A 37 4.33 1.24 7.90
N ALA A 38 4.66 1.15 6.61
CA ALA A 38 4.89 2.32 5.78
C ALA A 38 3.59 3.11 5.57
N TYR A 39 2.48 2.44 5.25
CA TYR A 39 1.16 3.03 5.03
C TYR A 39 0.63 3.77 6.25
N ASN A 40 0.69 3.15 7.43
CA ASN A 40 0.23 3.75 8.69
C ASN A 40 1.04 4.99 9.09
N GLN A 41 2.25 5.14 8.54
CA GLN A 41 3.10 6.30 8.75
C GLN A 41 2.97 7.36 7.65
N LEU A 42 2.12 7.13 6.63
CA LEU A 42 1.81 8.14 5.61
C LEU A 42 0.80 9.17 6.15
N PRO A 43 0.83 10.42 5.67
CA PRO A 43 -0.21 11.39 5.95
C PRO A 43 -1.60 10.90 5.48
N PRO A 44 -2.70 11.21 6.20
CA PRO A 44 -4.05 10.76 5.85
C PRO A 44 -4.49 11.10 4.41
N GLN A 45 -4.04 12.24 3.88
CA GLN A 45 -4.32 12.64 2.49
C GLN A 45 -3.68 11.67 1.49
N GLN A 46 -2.46 11.21 1.76
CA GLN A 46 -1.77 10.26 0.89
C GLN A 46 -2.41 8.87 0.98
N GLN A 47 -2.81 8.44 2.18
CA GLN A 47 -3.56 7.20 2.37
C GLN A 47 -4.86 7.21 1.54
N THR A 48 -5.58 8.34 1.56
CA THR A 48 -6.80 8.52 0.77
C THR A 48 -6.51 8.49 -0.74
N LYS A 49 -5.40 9.10 -1.19
CA LYS A 49 -4.97 9.05 -2.60
C LYS A 49 -4.69 7.62 -3.05
N LEU A 50 -3.93 6.85 -2.26
CA LEU A 50 -3.63 5.45 -2.56
C LEU A 50 -4.91 4.62 -2.63
N LYS A 51 -5.82 4.82 -1.67
CA LYS A 51 -7.14 4.18 -1.69
C LYS A 51 -7.91 4.53 -2.96
N ALA A 52 -7.94 5.79 -3.37
CA ALA A 52 -8.64 6.24 -4.57
C ALA A 52 -8.04 5.65 -5.87
N ILE A 53 -6.72 5.48 -5.93
CA ILE A 53 -6.05 4.81 -7.06
C ILE A 53 -6.53 3.35 -7.17
N CYS A 54 -6.56 2.64 -6.06
CA CYS A 54 -7.05 1.26 -6.00
C CYS A 54 -8.53 1.15 -6.32
N ASP A 55 -9.36 2.04 -5.75
CA ASP A 55 -10.80 2.06 -5.97
C ASP A 55 -11.14 2.34 -7.46
N ARG A 56 -10.39 3.23 -8.13
CA ARG A 56 -10.63 3.62 -9.53
C ARG A 56 -10.41 2.46 -10.51
N ASP A 57 -9.35 1.69 -10.29
CA ASP A 57 -8.91 0.66 -11.23
C ASP A 57 -9.30 -0.76 -10.75
N THR A 58 -10.31 -0.88 -9.87
CA THR A 58 -10.82 -2.16 -9.33
C THR A 58 -11.27 -3.11 -10.44
N HIS A 59 -10.35 -3.97 -10.87
CA HIS A 59 -10.65 -5.32 -11.28
C HIS A 59 -10.93 -6.16 -10.01
N PRO A 60 -11.86 -7.12 -10.05
CA PRO A 60 -12.27 -7.92 -8.87
C PRO A 60 -11.15 -8.76 -8.23
N ILE A 61 -9.96 -8.78 -8.83
CA ILE A 61 -8.79 -9.47 -8.31
C ILE A 61 -8.02 -8.58 -7.30
N LEU A 62 -8.22 -7.25 -7.30
CA LEU A 62 -7.28 -6.25 -6.77
C LEU A 62 -7.91 -5.19 -5.87
N ASP A 63 -8.98 -5.54 -5.16
CA ASP A 63 -9.60 -4.61 -4.22
C ASP A 63 -8.68 -4.40 -3.00
N PHE A 64 -7.95 -3.29 -2.99
CA PHE A 64 -7.10 -2.86 -1.87
C PHE A 64 -7.94 -2.55 -0.62
N GLY A 65 -9.21 -2.17 -0.81
CA GLY A 65 -10.22 -2.10 0.23
C GLY A 65 -10.55 -3.48 0.78
N PHE A 66 -10.68 -4.51 -0.06
CA PHE A 66 -10.80 -5.92 0.37
C PHE A 66 -9.53 -6.41 1.08
N TRP A 67 -8.32 -6.01 0.65
CA TRP A 67 -7.08 -6.37 1.34
C TRP A 67 -6.97 -5.76 2.75
N ILE A 68 -7.33 -4.48 2.94
CA ILE A 68 -7.35 -3.84 4.26
C ILE A 68 -8.58 -4.26 5.10
N LEU A 69 -9.77 -4.42 4.51
CA LEU A 69 -11.04 -4.71 5.21
C LEU A 69 -11.32 -6.20 5.44
N ASP A 70 -10.93 -7.13 4.57
CA ASP A 70 -11.05 -8.59 4.80
C ASP A 70 -10.06 -9.06 5.88
N TRP A 71 -8.93 -8.37 6.05
CA TRP A 71 -7.95 -8.67 7.10
C TRP A 71 -8.41 -8.24 8.50
N GLY A 72 -9.16 -7.13 8.62
CA GLY A 72 -9.83 -6.74 9.88
C GLY A 72 -10.95 -7.70 10.33
N ARG A 73 -11.33 -8.67 9.49
CA ARG A 73 -12.28 -9.76 9.82
C ARG A 73 -11.60 -11.10 10.10
N ARG A 74 -10.27 -11.21 9.99
CA ARG A 74 -9.50 -12.43 10.32
C ARG A 74 -8.83 -12.41 11.70
N THR A 75 -9.10 -11.40 12.52
CA THR A 75 -8.81 -11.41 13.96
C THR A 75 -10.00 -11.89 14.77
#